data_AF-A0A367IKC8-F1
#
_entry.id   AF-A0A367IKC8-F1
#
_cell.length_a   1.000
_cell.length_b   1.000
_cell.length_c   1.000
_cell.angle_alpha   90.00
_cell.angle_beta   90.00
_cell.angle_gamma   90.00
#
_symmetry.space_group_name_H-M   'P 1'
#
loop_
_entity.id
_entity.type
_entity.pdbx_description
1 polymer ?
#
loop_
_entity_poly.entity_id
_entity_poly.type
_entity_poly.pdbx_seq_one_letter_code
_entity_poly.pdbx_strand_id
1 'polypeptide(L)'
;MFQQTTDQWGVMQERLAEQQYIPYNARDPNKRARYPGQNNGENKDGQMPQRVPPPNYVCYRCHYINQCPTNGDKEYDKHPRIKRTTGIPRSFLKVIEEPKNAVKAGTGGLMVTSKGDIVVAQADSTAWDKHVAKAATTIGLGSSSAGDLTD
;
A
#
# COMPACT_ATOMS: atom_id res chain seq x y z
N MET A 1 -23.56 25.06 -11.13
CA MET A 1 -23.09 24.42 -9.88
C MET A 1 -21.69 23.78 -9.99
N PHE A 2 -21.03 23.76 -11.16
CA PHE A 2 -19.70 23.15 -11.34
C PHE A 2 -18.50 24.07 -11.04
N GLN A 3 -18.71 25.38 -10.87
CA GLN A 3 -17.65 26.35 -10.55
C GLN A 3 -17.19 26.25 -9.08
N GLN A 4 -18.10 25.88 -8.16
CA GLN A 4 -17.79 25.80 -6.73
C GLN A 4 -16.72 24.73 -6.41
N THR A 5 -16.60 23.69 -7.23
CA THR A 5 -15.58 22.63 -7.05
C THR A 5 -14.21 23.02 -7.60
N THR A 6 -14.13 23.81 -8.67
CA THR A 6 -12.84 24.30 -9.20
C THR A 6 -12.23 25.34 -8.29
N ASP A 7 -13.06 26.20 -7.71
CA ASP A 7 -12.62 27.24 -6.77
C ASP A 7 -12.03 26.61 -5.49
N GLN A 8 -12.57 25.47 -5.04
CA GLN A 8 -12.07 24.75 -3.87
C GLN A 8 -10.66 24.18 -4.08
N TRP A 9 -10.33 23.77 -5.32
CA TRP A 9 -9.00 23.28 -5.68
C TRP A 9 -7.98 24.41 -5.80
N GLY A 10 -8.37 25.54 -6.40
CA GLY A 10 -7.53 26.74 -6.46
C GLY A 10 -7.15 27.24 -5.07
N VAL A 11 -8.13 27.35 -4.17
CA VAL A 11 -7.90 27.76 -2.77
C VAL A 11 -7.00 26.78 -2.03
N MET A 12 -7.13 25.47 -2.27
CA MET A 12 -6.24 24.48 -1.64
C MET A 12 -4.81 24.57 -2.17
N GLN A 13 -4.64 24.88 -3.46
CA GLN A 13 -3.34 25.03 -4.10
C GLN A 13 -2.61 26.28 -3.61
N GLU A 14 -3.32 27.40 -3.46
CA GLU A 14 -2.78 28.62 -2.82
C GLU A 14 -2.41 28.36 -1.35
N ARG A 15 -3.27 27.68 -0.58
CA ARG A 15 -2.99 27.35 0.84
C ARG A 15 -1.75 26.47 1.02
N LEU A 16 -1.48 25.56 0.09
CA LEU A 16 -0.25 24.76 0.10
C LEU A 16 0.97 25.58 -0.29
N ALA A 17 0.83 26.51 -1.24
CA ALA A 17 1.92 27.39 -1.66
C ALA A 17 2.31 28.39 -0.57
N GLU A 18 1.36 28.84 0.25
CA GLU A 18 1.59 29.71 1.41
C GLU A 18 2.09 28.96 2.64
N GLN A 19 2.13 27.62 2.62
CA GLN A 19 2.54 26.84 3.78
C GLN A 19 4.04 27.05 4.06
N GLN A 20 4.33 27.87 5.07
CA GLN A 20 5.69 28.19 5.47
C GLN A 20 6.38 26.96 6.08
N TYR A 21 7.58 26.65 5.60
CA TYR A 21 8.41 25.57 6.13
C TYR A 21 8.67 25.79 7.63
N ILE A 22 8.28 24.80 8.45
CA ILE A 22 8.60 24.78 9.88
C ILE A 22 9.97 24.11 10.00
N PRO A 23 11.05 24.85 10.32
CA PRO A 23 12.34 24.22 10.53
C PRO A 23 12.24 23.22 11.68
N TYR A 24 12.75 22.02 11.44
CA TYR A 24 12.90 21.00 12.48
C TYR A 24 13.87 21.55 13.53
N ASN A 25 13.33 22.15 14.59
CA ASN A 25 14.10 22.39 15.81
C ASN A 25 14.56 21.02 16.27
N ALA A 26 15.86 20.75 16.13
CA ALA A 26 16.50 19.56 16.68
C ALA A 26 16.13 19.53 18.16
N ARG A 27 15.15 18.67 18.46
CA ARG A 27 14.63 18.46 19.80
C ARG A 27 15.84 18.13 20.65
N ASP A 28 16.14 19.00 21.60
CA ASP A 28 17.16 18.82 22.63
C ASP A 28 17.28 17.32 22.95
N PRO A 29 18.43 16.67 22.66
CA PRO A 29 18.57 15.22 22.82
C PRO A 29 18.34 14.78 24.28
N ASN A 30 18.33 15.72 25.23
CA ASN A 30 18.10 15.51 26.64
C ASN A 30 16.63 15.69 27.08
N LYS A 31 15.73 16.13 26.17
CA LYS A 31 14.28 16.19 26.40
C LYS A 31 13.51 15.19 25.53
N ARG A 32 14.07 13.99 25.35
CA ARG A 32 13.25 12.82 25.09
C ARG A 32 12.32 12.66 26.28
N ALA A 33 11.07 13.03 26.07
CA ALA A 33 9.96 12.67 26.93
C ALA A 33 10.16 11.22 27.34
N ARG A 34 10.33 11.03 28.64
CA ARG A 34 10.40 9.78 29.35
C ARG A 34 9.06 9.05 29.16
N TYR A 35 8.85 8.49 27.97
CA TYR A 35 7.93 7.40 27.76
C TYR A 35 8.54 6.21 28.53
N PRO A 36 7.83 5.58 29.47
CA PRO A 36 8.40 4.50 30.24
C PRO A 36 8.48 3.28 29.31
N GLY A 37 9.59 3.09 28.60
CA GLY A 37 9.72 1.91 27.74
C GLY A 37 10.92 1.78 26.81
N GLN A 38 11.90 2.69 26.79
CA GLN A 38 13.08 2.52 25.92
C GLN A 38 14.38 2.65 26.71
N ASN A 39 14.72 1.58 27.43
CA ASN A 39 16.12 1.30 27.74
C ASN A 39 16.68 0.47 26.57
N ASN A 40 17.51 1.13 25.76
CA ASN A 40 18.54 0.45 24.98
C ASN A 40 19.50 -0.18 25.99
N GLY A 41 19.34 -1.49 26.17
CA GLY A 41 20.15 -2.30 27.05
C GLY A 41 20.04 -3.71 26.52
N GLU A 42 21.17 -4.19 26.02
CA GLU A 42 21.47 -5.55 25.61
C GLU A 42 21.04 -6.55 26.69
N ASN A 43 19.77 -6.99 26.65
CA ASN A 43 19.25 -8.01 27.54
C ASN A 43 19.19 -9.32 26.76
N LYS A 44 20.26 -10.11 26.92
CA LYS A 44 20.43 -11.46 26.38
C LYS A 44 19.61 -12.52 27.13
N ASP A 45 18.74 -12.12 28.05
CA ASP A 45 17.98 -13.04 28.89
C ASP A 45 16.48 -12.72 28.84
N GLY A 46 15.80 -13.23 27.82
CA GLY A 46 14.54 -13.99 27.87
C GLY A 46 13.29 -13.52 28.64
N GLN A 47 13.26 -12.41 29.38
CA GLN A 47 12.12 -12.06 30.24
C GLN A 47 11.77 -10.57 30.14
N MET A 48 11.06 -10.19 29.08
CA MET A 48 10.26 -8.96 29.11
C MET A 48 9.15 -9.09 30.16
N PRO A 49 8.82 -8.02 30.91
CA PRO A 49 7.75 -8.05 31.90
C PRO A 49 6.43 -8.51 31.25
N GLN A 50 5.83 -9.55 31.83
CA GLN A 50 4.58 -10.18 31.37
C GLN A 50 3.41 -9.21 31.47
N ARG A 51 3.29 -8.30 30.51
CA ARG A 51 2.03 -7.64 30.25
C ARG A 51 1.14 -8.65 29.55
N VAL A 52 0.05 -9.03 30.20
CA VAL A 52 -0.99 -9.87 29.62
C VAL A 52 -1.43 -9.19 28.32
N PRO A 53 -1.31 -9.86 27.16
CA PRO A 53 -1.77 -9.31 25.91
C PRO A 53 -3.26 -8.99 26.00
N PRO A 54 -3.74 -7.94 25.29
CA PRO A 54 -5.18 -7.70 25.18
C PRO A 54 -5.92 -8.98 24.76
N PRO A 55 -7.17 -9.20 25.21
CA PRO A 55 -7.90 -10.46 24.98
C PRO A 55 -8.13 -10.78 23.49
N ASN A 56 -8.00 -9.79 22.60
CA ASN A 56 -8.10 -9.92 21.16
C ASN A 56 -6.75 -10.08 20.45
N TYR A 57 -5.62 -10.12 21.18
CA TYR A 57 -4.32 -10.33 20.59
C TYR A 57 -4.02 -11.82 20.41
N VAL A 58 -3.77 -12.23 19.18
CA VAL A 58 -3.28 -13.57 18.82
C VAL A 58 -2.01 -13.39 17.99
N CYS A 59 -0.91 -14.01 18.39
CA CYS A 59 0.28 -14.11 17.53
C CYS A 59 -0.10 -14.89 16.30
N TYR A 60 0.20 -14.30 15.15
CA TYR A 60 -0.15 -14.87 13.86
C TYR A 60 0.61 -16.16 13.48
N ARG A 61 1.40 -16.72 14.40
CA ARG A 61 2.14 -17.97 14.27
C ARG A 61 1.46 -19.15 14.98
N CYS A 62 0.86 -18.92 16.16
CA CYS A 62 0.27 -20.00 16.96
C CYS A 62 -0.56 -19.51 18.17
N HIS A 63 -0.01 -18.71 19.09
CA HIS A 63 -0.70 -18.29 20.34
C HIS A 63 -0.21 -16.92 20.83
N TYR A 64 0.16 -16.68 22.09
CA TYR A 64 0.80 -15.41 22.48
C TYR A 64 2.27 -15.33 22.03
N ILE A 65 2.74 -14.12 21.68
CA ILE A 65 4.10 -13.90 21.15
C ILE A 65 5.19 -14.38 22.12
N ASN A 66 4.96 -14.27 23.43
CA ASN A 66 5.92 -14.63 24.47
C ASN A 66 6.16 -16.13 24.61
N GLN A 67 5.22 -16.95 24.17
CA GLN A 67 5.28 -18.41 24.28
C GLN A 67 5.56 -19.05 22.91
N CYS A 68 5.61 -18.23 21.84
CA CYS A 68 5.64 -18.69 20.45
C CYS A 68 6.95 -19.47 20.15
N PRO A 69 6.89 -20.77 19.81
CA PRO A 69 8.08 -21.58 19.55
C PRO A 69 8.89 -21.10 18.35
N THR A 70 8.25 -20.43 17.38
CA THR A 70 8.90 -19.88 16.18
C THR A 70 9.23 -18.39 16.31
N ASN A 71 9.36 -17.88 17.55
CA ASN A 71 9.69 -16.48 17.80
C ASN A 71 11.17 -16.22 17.51
N GLY A 72 11.46 -15.58 16.38
CA GLY A 72 12.82 -15.35 15.88
C GLY A 72 13.10 -15.99 14.52
N ASP A 73 12.21 -16.87 14.05
CA ASP A 73 12.34 -17.52 12.76
C ASP A 73 11.96 -16.56 11.63
N LYS A 74 12.97 -15.94 11.00
CA LYS A 74 12.79 -15.01 9.88
C LYS A 74 12.07 -15.63 8.69
N GLU A 75 12.12 -16.95 8.52
CA GLU A 75 11.46 -17.65 7.42
C GLU A 75 9.94 -17.73 7.63
N TYR A 76 9.49 -17.82 8.88
CA TYR A 76 8.05 -17.87 9.19
C TYR A 76 7.35 -16.56 8.81
N ASP A 77 8.04 -15.43 8.95
CA ASP A 77 7.48 -14.10 8.69
C ASP A 77 7.36 -13.74 7.19
N LYS A 78 8.05 -14.47 6.30
CA LYS A 78 8.08 -14.20 4.86
C LYS A 78 6.92 -14.80 4.06
N HIS A 79 6.04 -15.57 4.69
CA HIS A 79 4.96 -16.24 3.97
C HIS A 79 3.95 -15.21 3.44
N PRO A 80 3.72 -15.13 2.11
CA PRO A 80 2.72 -14.25 1.53
C PRO A 80 1.34 -14.60 2.10
N ARG A 81 0.73 -13.66 2.83
CA ARG A 81 -0.59 -13.86 3.44
C ARG A 81 -1.66 -13.60 2.41
N ILE A 82 -2.42 -14.64 2.09
CA ILE A 82 -3.59 -14.55 1.22
C ILE A 82 -4.66 -13.69 1.90
N LYS A 83 -5.15 -12.66 1.21
CA LYS A 83 -6.20 -11.76 1.70
C LYS A 83 -7.53 -12.06 1.01
N ARG A 84 -8.66 -11.70 1.63
CA ARG A 84 -9.96 -11.80 0.96
C ARG A 84 -10.11 -10.67 -0.06
N THR A 85 -10.70 -10.96 -1.22
CA THR A 85 -11.06 -9.92 -2.19
C THR A 85 -12.18 -9.06 -1.62
N THR A 86 -11.94 -7.77 -1.38
CA THR A 86 -12.98 -6.83 -0.96
C THR A 86 -13.06 -5.69 -1.96
N GLY A 87 -14.25 -5.43 -2.49
CA GLY A 87 -14.54 -4.28 -3.37
C GLY A 87 -14.18 -4.44 -4.85
N ILE A 88 -13.33 -5.41 -5.22
CA ILE A 88 -12.98 -5.65 -6.63
C ILE A 88 -14.08 -6.48 -7.31
N PRO A 89 -14.65 -6.03 -8.45
CA PRO A 89 -15.66 -6.80 -9.18
C PRO A 89 -15.08 -8.11 -9.73
N ARG A 90 -15.92 -9.14 -9.81
CA ARG A 90 -15.53 -10.49 -10.29
C ARG A 90 -14.98 -10.50 -11.72
N SER A 91 -15.34 -9.54 -12.56
CA SER A 91 -14.83 -9.41 -13.93
C SER A 91 -13.34 -9.07 -13.99
N PHE A 92 -12.80 -8.41 -12.97
CA PHE A 92 -11.38 -8.04 -12.88
C PHE A 92 -10.55 -9.09 -12.13
N LEU A 93 -11.15 -10.21 -11.74
CA LEU A 93 -10.51 -11.28 -11.00
C LEU A 93 -10.32 -12.48 -11.92
N LYS A 94 -9.07 -12.90 -12.08
CA LYS A 94 -8.72 -14.12 -12.80
C LYS A 94 -8.53 -15.26 -11.80
N VAL A 95 -9.29 -16.35 -11.97
CA VAL A 95 -9.14 -17.57 -11.17
C VAL A 95 -7.87 -18.30 -11.61
N ILE A 96 -7.09 -18.78 -10.64
CA ILE A 96 -5.87 -19.54 -10.88
C ILE A 96 -6.13 -21.00 -10.56
N GLU A 97 -5.92 -21.88 -11.54
CA GLU A 97 -6.09 -23.34 -11.36
C GLU A 97 -4.92 -23.98 -10.58
N GLU A 98 -3.72 -23.41 -10.67
CA GLU A 98 -2.52 -23.89 -9.96
C GLU A 98 -2.02 -22.90 -8.89
N PRO A 99 -2.60 -22.93 -7.67
CA PRO A 99 -2.25 -21.96 -6.62
C PRO A 99 -0.82 -22.11 -6.11
N LYS A 100 -0.22 -23.30 -6.18
CA LYS A 100 1.14 -23.58 -5.65
C LYS A 100 2.24 -22.86 -6.43
N ASN A 101 2.07 -22.68 -7.74
CA ASN A 101 3.03 -22.00 -8.59
C ASN A 101 2.91 -20.48 -8.45
N ALA A 102 1.68 -19.96 -8.32
CA ALA A 102 1.42 -18.53 -8.13
C ALA A 102 1.94 -17.99 -6.79
N VAL A 103 1.88 -18.77 -5.71
CA VAL A 103 2.45 -18.37 -4.40
C VAL A 103 3.98 -18.30 -4.44
N LYS A 104 4.65 -19.22 -5.15
CA LYS A 104 6.11 -19.26 -5.30
C LYS A 104 6.65 -18.17 -6.23
N ALA A 105 5.87 -17.76 -7.23
CA ALA A 105 6.26 -16.73 -8.19
C ALA A 105 6.30 -15.30 -7.60
N GLY A 106 6.04 -15.14 -6.30
CA GLY A 106 6.06 -13.81 -5.66
C GLY A 106 5.01 -12.87 -6.23
N THR A 107 3.96 -13.41 -6.85
CA THR A 107 2.85 -12.62 -7.42
C THR A 107 2.04 -12.02 -6.27
N GLY A 108 2.53 -10.91 -5.72
CA GLY A 108 1.84 -10.15 -4.68
C GLY A 108 0.45 -9.78 -5.18
N GLY A 109 -0.58 -10.46 -4.69
CA GLY A 109 -1.93 -10.28 -5.21
C GLY A 109 -2.83 -11.52 -5.21
N LEU A 110 -2.38 -12.68 -4.70
CA LEU A 110 -3.29 -13.80 -4.47
C LEU A 110 -4.33 -13.41 -3.42
N MET A 111 -5.58 -13.49 -3.83
CA MET A 111 -6.72 -13.22 -2.99
C MET A 111 -7.70 -14.39 -3.02
N VAL A 112 -8.60 -14.44 -2.04
CA VAL A 112 -9.65 -15.46 -1.95
C VAL A 112 -11.02 -14.80 -2.06
N THR A 113 -11.85 -15.34 -2.95
CA THR A 113 -13.24 -14.92 -3.16
C THR A 113 -14.13 -15.50 -2.05
N SER A 114 -15.33 -14.97 -1.86
CA SER A 114 -16.31 -15.51 -0.90
C SER A 114 -16.68 -16.98 -1.12
N LYS A 115 -16.48 -17.50 -2.34
CA LYS A 115 -16.69 -18.91 -2.70
C LYS A 115 -15.51 -19.83 -2.37
N GLY A 116 -14.37 -19.27 -1.96
CA GLY A 116 -13.14 -20.04 -1.69
C GLY A 116 -12.15 -20.09 -2.87
N ASP A 117 -12.50 -19.51 -4.02
CA ASP A 117 -11.63 -19.50 -5.20
C ASP A 117 -10.41 -18.58 -5.01
N ILE A 118 -9.23 -19.07 -5.40
CA ILE A 118 -7.98 -18.29 -5.40
C ILE A 118 -7.90 -17.50 -6.70
N VAL A 119 -7.77 -16.18 -6.56
CA VAL A 119 -7.84 -15.22 -7.66
C VAL A 119 -6.71 -14.20 -7.60
N VAL A 120 -6.35 -13.64 -8.76
CA VAL A 120 -5.45 -12.49 -8.87
C VAL A 120 -6.17 -11.34 -9.58
N ALA A 121 -5.93 -10.12 -9.13
CA ALA A 121 -6.42 -8.92 -9.79
C ALA A 121 -5.70 -8.73 -11.13
N GLN A 122 -6.47 -8.65 -12.20
CA GLN A 122 -5.97 -8.31 -13.53
C GLN A 122 -6.43 -6.91 -13.90
N ALA A 123 -5.49 -6.03 -14.23
CA ALA A 123 -5.79 -4.73 -14.80
C ALA A 123 -6.38 -4.90 -16.22
N ASP A 124 -7.37 -4.09 -16.58
CA ASP A 124 -7.90 -4.05 -17.94
C ASP A 124 -6.97 -3.23 -18.84
N SER A 125 -5.94 -3.89 -19.36
CA SER A 125 -5.00 -3.28 -20.31
C SER A 125 -5.70 -2.85 -21.60
N THR A 126 -6.74 -3.57 -22.04
CA THR A 126 -7.40 -3.27 -23.32
C THR A 126 -8.18 -1.96 -23.29
N ALA A 127 -8.87 -1.67 -22.18
CA ALA A 127 -9.54 -0.39 -22.00
C ALA A 127 -8.53 0.75 -21.87
N TRP A 128 -7.42 0.51 -21.16
CA TRP A 128 -6.33 1.48 -21.04
C TRP A 128 -5.72 1.82 -22.41
N ASP A 129 -5.36 0.81 -23.20
CA ASP A 129 -4.74 0.99 -24.51
C ASP A 129 -5.68 1.75 -25.47
N LYS A 130 -6.98 1.43 -25.45
CA LYS A 130 -7.99 2.19 -26.20
C LYS A 130 -8.08 3.64 -25.75
N HIS A 131 -7.97 3.90 -24.45
CA HIS A 131 -8.01 5.26 -23.92
C HIS A 131 -6.75 6.04 -24.30
N VAL A 132 -5.57 5.41 -24.22
CA VAL A 132 -4.30 5.99 -24.66
C VAL A 132 -4.33 6.29 -26.16
N ALA A 133 -4.83 5.36 -26.98
CA ALA A 133 -4.97 5.57 -28.43
C ALA A 133 -5.92 6.74 -28.75
N LYS A 134 -7.08 6.81 -28.08
CA LYS A 134 -8.02 7.93 -28.22
C LYS A 134 -7.38 9.26 -27.81
N ALA A 135 -6.71 9.29 -26.66
CA ALA A 135 -6.02 10.47 -26.17
C ALA A 135 -4.90 10.92 -27.13
N ALA A 136 -4.16 9.98 -27.71
CA ALA A 136 -3.13 10.27 -28.72
C ALA A 136 -3.74 10.88 -29.99
N THR A 137 -4.86 10.36 -30.49
CA THR A 137 -5.57 10.99 -31.63
C THR A 137 -6.12 12.38 -31.31
N THR A 138 -6.63 12.62 -30.09
CA THR A 138 -7.15 13.94 -29.72
C THR A 138 -6.07 14.99 -29.52
N ILE A 139 -4.88 14.59 -29.06
CA ILE A 139 -3.72 15.49 -28.92
C ILE A 139 -3.06 15.71 -30.29
N GLY A 140 -3.03 14.70 -31.16
CA GLY A 140 -2.48 14.79 -32.52
C GLY A 140 -3.28 15.69 -33.47
N LEU A 141 -4.60 15.82 -33.28
CA LEU A 141 -5.42 16.77 -34.06
C LEU A 141 -5.17 18.25 -33.71
N GLY A 142 -4.38 18.55 -32.67
CA GLY A 142 -4.00 19.93 -32.32
C GLY A 142 -2.70 20.43 -32.95
N SER A 143 -1.99 19.61 -33.74
CA SER A 143 -0.68 19.95 -34.31
C SER A 143 -0.60 19.74 -35.82
N SER A 144 -1.58 20.25 -36.58
CA SER A 144 -1.48 20.29 -38.04
C SER A 144 -2.02 21.60 -38.62
N SER A 145 -1.29 22.69 -38.38
CA SER A 145 -1.31 23.89 -39.25
C SER A 145 -0.15 24.85 -38.92
N ALA A 146 1.09 24.48 -39.22
CA ALA A 146 2.18 25.46 -39.35
C ALA A 146 3.33 24.87 -40.16
N GLY A 147 3.54 25.37 -41.37
CA GLY A 147 4.83 25.25 -42.07
C GLY A 147 4.80 24.64 -43.48
N ASP A 148 3.91 25.11 -44.35
CA ASP A 148 4.15 25.07 -45.80
C ASP A 148 4.67 26.47 -46.19
N LEU A 149 5.99 26.66 -46.10
CA LEU A 149 6.68 27.93 -46.37
C LEU A 149 8.15 27.66 -46.73
N THR A 150 8.35 27.00 -47.87
CA THR A 150 9.60 27.02 -48.62
C THR A 150 9.28 27.15 -50.10
N ASP A 151 9.26 28.40 -50.58
CA ASP A 151 9.68 28.79 -51.92
C ASP A 151 10.52 30.07 -51.77
#